data_AF-A0A819TVL3-F1
#
_entry.id   AF-A0A819TVL3-F1
#
_cell.length_a   1.000
_cell.length_b   1.000
_cell.length_c   1.000
_cell.angle_alpha   90.00
_cell.angle_beta   90.00
_cell.angle_gamma   90.00
#
_symmetry.space_group_name_H-M   'P 1'
#
loop_
_entity.id
_entity.type
_entity.pdbx_description
1 polymer ?
#
loop_
_entity_poly.entity_id
_entity_poly.type
_entity_poly.pdbx_seq_one_letter_code
_entity_poly.pdbx_strand_id
1 'polypeptide(L)'
;MNILILWCLFYSILTKITTSSSSSPSSSNKISLYTIEGQVVFPSDENVLDNIRILVDEGLYIGIPLVDGTFMISGIPSGSYIVSVNSPFHIFEPVRVDINTKGKIRARAVNFIEPGKVVTMKYPLRFESHTKPNYFQKREEY
;
A
#
# COMPACT_ATOMS: atom_id res chain seq x y z
N MET A 1 15.29 42.90 43.85
CA MET A 1 15.93 41.58 43.66
C MET A 1 15.10 40.83 42.61
N ASN A 2 15.73 40.49 41.49
CA ASN A 2 15.14 40.56 40.14
C ASN A 2 14.22 39.38 39.75
N ILE A 3 12.91 39.62 39.69
CA ILE A 3 11.93 38.67 39.13
C ILE A 3 12.10 38.50 37.61
N LEU A 4 12.64 39.52 36.93
CA LEU A 4 12.94 39.50 35.49
C LEU A 4 14.03 38.48 35.10
N ILE A 5 15.00 38.22 36.00
CA ILE A 5 16.08 37.25 35.72
C ILE A 5 15.55 35.82 35.75
N LEU A 6 14.60 35.53 36.64
CA LEU A 6 14.00 34.20 36.77
C LEU A 6 13.15 33.85 35.53
N TRP A 7 12.50 34.85 34.92
CA TRP A 7 11.68 34.66 33.72
C TRP A 7 12.53 34.43 32.46
N CYS A 8 13.69 35.08 32.36
CA CYS A 8 14.66 34.80 31.29
C CYS A 8 15.25 33.38 31.39
N LEU A 9 15.55 32.91 32.60
CA LEU A 9 16.04 31.54 32.79
C LEU A 9 14.97 30.51 32.42
N PHE A 10 13.71 30.75 32.80
CA PHE A 10 12.60 29.86 32.46
C PHE A 10 12.32 29.83 30.95
N TYR A 11 12.37 30.98 30.26
CA TYR A 11 12.17 31.05 28.81
C TYR A 11 13.30 30.39 28.00
N SER A 12 14.53 30.37 28.53
CA SER A 12 15.66 29.69 27.87
C SER A 12 15.61 28.16 27.98
N ILE A 13 14.88 27.62 28.96
CA ILE A 13 14.74 26.18 29.17
C ILE A 13 13.68 25.58 28.25
N LEU A 14 12.60 26.32 27.93
CA LEU A 14 11.57 25.85 27.01
C LEU A 14 12.00 25.83 25.53
N THR A 15 12.93 26.70 25.11
CA THR A 15 13.39 26.75 23.70
C THR A 15 14.37 25.63 23.33
N LYS A 16 14.97 24.95 24.31
CA LYS A 16 15.89 23.83 24.07
C LYS A 16 15.20 22.47 23.89
N ILE A 17 13.88 22.38 24.07
CA ILE A 17 13.13 21.11 23.99
C ILE A 17 12.67 20.81 22.55
N THR A 18 12.72 21.77 21.63
CA THR A 18 12.23 21.60 20.25
C THR A 18 13.32 21.92 19.23
N THR A 19 14.38 21.12 19.19
CA THR A 19 15.23 20.99 17.99
C THR A 19 16.06 19.70 18.02
N SER A 20 15.38 18.56 17.96
CA SER A 20 16.01 17.34 17.44
C SER A 20 16.02 17.41 15.91
N SER A 21 16.81 18.32 15.35
CA SER A 21 17.29 18.14 13.98
C SER A 21 18.28 16.99 14.02
N SER A 22 17.79 15.78 13.76
CA SER A 22 18.60 14.58 13.59
C SER A 22 19.40 14.67 12.28
N SER A 23 20.41 15.54 12.24
CA SER A 23 21.46 15.44 11.23
C SER A 23 22.50 14.46 11.73
N SER A 24 22.21 13.16 11.60
CA SER A 24 23.21 12.11 11.75
C SER A 24 23.97 11.97 10.43
N PRO A 25 25.29 12.26 10.38
CA PRO A 25 26.11 11.90 9.23
C PRO A 25 26.47 10.43 9.40
N SER A 26 25.54 9.54 9.06
CA SER A 26 25.85 8.12 8.92
C SER A 26 25.88 7.82 7.43
N SER A 27 27.04 7.39 6.95
CA SER A 27 27.21 6.67 5.69
C SER A 27 26.46 5.34 5.79
N SER A 28 25.14 5.40 5.82
CA SER A 28 24.21 4.28 5.77
C SER A 28 23.53 4.35 4.41
N ASN A 29 23.50 3.23 3.69
CA ASN A 29 22.79 3.12 2.42
C ASN A 29 21.33 3.56 2.63
N LYS A 30 20.99 4.77 2.20
CA LYS A 30 19.64 5.32 2.37
C LYS A 30 18.69 4.50 1.52
N ILE A 31 17.92 3.61 2.14
CA ILE A 31 16.92 2.80 1.45
C ILE A 31 15.84 3.74 0.91
N SER A 32 15.73 3.82 -0.41
CA SER A 32 14.64 4.55 -1.05
C SER A 32 13.35 3.75 -0.92
N LEU A 33 12.31 4.41 -0.43
CA LEU A 33 10.97 3.85 -0.29
C LEU A 33 10.08 4.45 -1.37
N TYR A 34 9.15 3.64 -1.87
CA TYR A 34 8.26 3.95 -2.98
C TYR A 34 6.81 3.72 -2.58
N THR A 35 5.93 4.11 -3.49
CA THR A 35 4.49 4.06 -3.31
C THR A 35 3.85 3.32 -4.48
N ILE A 36 3.01 2.33 -4.18
CA ILE A 36 2.15 1.66 -5.16
C ILE A 36 0.77 2.34 -5.13
N GLU A 37 0.28 2.71 -6.31
CA GLU A 37 -1.02 3.37 -6.50
C GLU A 37 -1.90 2.60 -7.48
N GLY A 38 -3.20 2.75 -7.31
CA GLY A 38 -4.18 2.17 -8.22
C GLY A 38 -5.62 2.48 -7.83
N GLN A 39 -6.54 1.83 -8.54
CA GLN A 39 -7.96 1.91 -8.31
C GLN A 39 -8.60 0.53 -8.41
N VAL A 40 -9.54 0.25 -7.50
CA VAL A 40 -10.42 -0.90 -7.55
C VAL A 40 -11.76 -0.45 -8.12
N VAL A 41 -12.20 -1.11 -9.19
CA VAL A 41 -13.48 -0.84 -9.86
C VAL A 41 -14.51 -1.86 -9.36
N PHE A 42 -15.62 -1.35 -8.84
CA PHE A 42 -16.70 -2.16 -8.30
C PHE A 42 -17.88 -2.22 -9.27
N PRO A 43 -18.50 -3.39 -9.47
CA PRO A 43 -19.83 -3.47 -10.06
C PRO A 43 -20.84 -2.92 -9.04
N SER A 44 -21.52 -1.83 -9.40
CA SER A 44 -22.35 -0.89 -8.61
C SER A 44 -23.09 -1.32 -7.31
N ASP A 45 -23.21 -0.29 -6.45
CA ASP A 45 -24.19 0.11 -5.41
C ASP A 45 -24.25 -0.53 -4.01
N GLU A 46 -23.48 -1.56 -3.71
CA GLU A 46 -23.36 -2.02 -2.31
C GLU A 46 -22.15 -1.38 -1.62
N ASN A 47 -22.24 -1.14 -0.30
CA ASN A 47 -21.13 -0.66 0.53
C ASN A 47 -20.04 -1.74 0.68
N VAL A 48 -19.45 -2.17 -0.43
CA VAL A 48 -18.46 -3.28 -0.51
C VAL A 48 -17.13 -2.86 0.14
N LEU A 49 -16.88 -1.55 0.24
CA LEU A 49 -15.60 -0.95 0.65
C LEU A 49 -15.14 -1.34 2.05
N ASP A 50 -16.06 -1.45 3.02
CA ASP A 50 -15.71 -1.68 4.42
C ASP A 50 -14.89 -2.96 4.63
N ASN A 51 -15.15 -3.96 3.78
CA ASN A 51 -14.53 -5.28 3.83
C ASN A 51 -13.44 -5.50 2.78
N ILE A 52 -12.98 -4.44 2.11
CA ILE A 52 -11.90 -4.54 1.13
C ILE A 52 -10.57 -4.15 1.75
N ARG A 53 -9.55 -4.96 1.46
CA ARG A 53 -8.15 -4.66 1.79
C ARG A 53 -7.30 -4.92 0.56
N ILE A 54 -6.38 -4.01 0.26
CA ILE A 54 -5.34 -4.25 -0.75
C ILE A 54 -4.14 -4.82 -0.01
N LEU A 55 -3.69 -5.99 -0.42
CA LEU A 55 -2.57 -6.70 0.19
C LEU A 55 -1.40 -6.69 -0.79
N VAL A 56 -0.21 -6.40 -0.28
CA VAL A 56 1.07 -6.57 -0.98
C VAL A 56 1.81 -7.71 -0.30
N ASP A 57 2.20 -8.72 -1.07
CA ASP A 57 2.84 -9.96 -0.59
C ASP A 57 2.11 -10.55 0.62
N GLU A 58 0.85 -10.95 0.42
CA GLU A 58 0.00 -11.61 1.43
C GLU A 58 -0.22 -10.79 2.71
N GLY A 59 -0.01 -9.47 2.66
CA GLY A 59 -0.26 -8.56 3.77
C GLY A 59 1.00 -8.06 4.47
N LEU A 60 2.18 -8.27 3.89
CA LEU A 60 3.41 -7.57 4.30
C LEU A 60 3.22 -6.05 4.31
N TYR A 61 2.49 -5.54 3.32
CA TYR A 61 1.94 -4.19 3.34
C TYR A 61 0.44 -4.25 3.06
N ILE A 62 -0.32 -3.41 3.76
CA ILE A 62 -1.79 -3.38 3.68
C ILE A 62 -2.23 -1.95 3.35
N GLY A 63 -3.09 -1.83 2.34
CA GLY A 63 -3.80 -0.62 1.98
C GLY A 63 -5.31 -0.77 2.17
N ILE A 64 -5.97 0.36 2.40
CA ILE A 64 -7.43 0.46 2.42
C ILE A 64 -7.82 1.42 1.29
N PRO A 65 -8.73 1.02 0.39
CA PRO A 65 -9.18 1.91 -0.66
C PRO A 65 -10.05 3.04 -0.09
N LEU A 66 -10.02 4.19 -0.76
CA LEU A 66 -10.94 5.30 -0.53
C LEU A 66 -12.34 4.97 -1.07
N VAL A 67 -13.28 5.90 -0.83
CA VAL A 67 -14.67 5.78 -1.27
C VAL A 67 -14.82 5.66 -2.80
N ASP A 68 -13.91 6.27 -3.54
CA ASP A 68 -13.83 6.19 -5.01
C ASP A 68 -13.08 4.96 -5.52
N GLY A 69 -12.67 4.06 -4.62
CA GLY A 69 -11.89 2.86 -4.92
C GLY A 69 -10.40 3.10 -5.14
N THR A 70 -9.93 4.35 -5.07
CA THR A 70 -8.51 4.66 -5.23
C THR A 70 -7.72 4.23 -4.01
N PHE A 71 -6.45 3.89 -4.19
CA PHE A 71 -5.58 3.51 -3.08
C PHE A 71 -4.14 3.88 -3.32
N MET A 72 -3.42 4.02 -2.21
CA MET A 72 -2.01 4.36 -2.18
C MET A 72 -1.33 3.64 -1.00
N ILE A 73 -0.30 2.84 -1.29
CA ILE A 73 0.47 2.09 -0.28
C ILE A 73 1.91 2.54 -0.36
N SER A 74 2.38 3.25 0.66
CA SER A 74 3.73 3.81 0.73
C SER A 74 4.65 2.97 1.64
N GLY A 75 5.96 3.25 1.59
CA GLY A 75 6.93 2.58 2.45
C GLY A 75 7.48 1.28 1.88
N ILE A 76 7.33 1.07 0.57
CA ILE A 76 7.72 -0.18 -0.10
C ILE A 76 9.12 -0.02 -0.72
N PRO A 77 10.12 -0.84 -0.37
CA PRO A 77 11.45 -0.76 -0.97
C PRO A 77 11.44 -1.26 -2.43
N SER A 78 12.53 -1.05 -3.17
CA SER A 78 12.67 -1.65 -4.51
C SER A 78 12.61 -3.17 -4.44
N GLY A 79 11.86 -3.81 -5.33
CA GLY A 79 11.64 -5.26 -5.30
C GLY A 79 10.56 -5.70 -6.28
N SER A 80 10.24 -6.99 -6.25
CA SER A 80 9.10 -7.58 -6.96
C SER A 80 8.07 -7.99 -5.94
N TYR A 81 6.83 -7.54 -6.11
CA TYR A 81 5.72 -7.78 -5.19
C TYR A 81 4.51 -8.31 -5.94
N ILE A 82 3.62 -9.01 -5.26
CA ILE A 82 2.28 -9.36 -5.74
C ILE A 82 1.27 -8.51 -4.97
N VAL A 83 0.47 -7.75 -5.73
CA VAL A 83 -0.62 -6.93 -5.20
C VAL A 83 -1.94 -7.63 -5.49
N SER A 84 -2.75 -7.82 -4.46
CA SER A 84 -4.05 -8.48 -4.54
C SER A 84 -5.11 -7.69 -3.79
N VAL A 85 -6.34 -7.72 -4.29
CA VAL A 85 -7.50 -7.14 -3.61
C VAL A 85 -8.24 -8.26 -2.90
N ASN A 86 -8.28 -8.20 -1.56
CA ASN A 86 -9.04 -9.11 -0.74
C ASN A 86 -10.45 -8.57 -0.52
N SER A 87 -11.46 -9.35 -0.89
CA SER A 87 -12.88 -9.03 -0.69
C SER A 87 -13.68 -10.32 -0.49
N PRO A 88 -14.64 -10.35 0.45
CA PRO A 88 -15.53 -11.50 0.61
C PRO A 88 -16.61 -11.58 -0.49
N PHE A 89 -16.81 -10.53 -1.28
CA PHE A 89 -17.94 -10.46 -2.22
C PHE A 89 -17.54 -10.58 -3.69
N HIS A 90 -16.27 -10.33 -4.01
CA HIS A 90 -15.78 -10.25 -5.38
C HIS A 90 -14.37 -10.85 -5.49
N ILE A 91 -14.13 -11.59 -6.58
CA ILE A 91 -12.81 -12.12 -6.91
C ILE A 91 -12.11 -11.17 -7.88
N PHE A 92 -10.86 -10.84 -7.56
CA PHE A 92 -9.97 -10.00 -8.37
C PHE A 92 -8.72 -10.77 -8.75
N GLU A 93 -8.21 -10.55 -9.96
CA GLU A 93 -6.94 -11.12 -10.37
C GLU A 93 -5.77 -10.38 -9.71
N PRO A 94 -4.76 -11.10 -9.17
CA PRO A 94 -3.59 -10.46 -8.58
C PRO A 94 -2.63 -9.93 -9.66
N VAL A 95 -1.86 -8.92 -9.30
CA VAL A 95 -0.93 -8.23 -10.20
C VAL A 95 0.47 -8.23 -9.64
N ARG A 96 1.44 -8.63 -10.46
CA ARG A 96 2.85 -8.51 -10.09
C ARG A 96 3.34 -7.10 -10.39
N VAL A 97 3.98 -6.47 -9.41
CA VAL A 97 4.55 -5.12 -9.49
C VAL A 97 6.05 -5.19 -9.23
N ASP A 98 6.85 -4.74 -10.20
CA ASP A 98 8.30 -4.62 -10.04
C ASP A 98 8.69 -3.15 -9.90
N ILE A 99 9.40 -2.83 -8.83
CA ILE A 99 9.89 -1.49 -8.50
C ILE A 99 11.41 -1.47 -8.61
N ASN A 100 11.94 -0.64 -9.50
CA ASN A 100 13.38 -0.45 -9.64
C ASN A 100 13.93 0.45 -8.50
N THR A 101 15.24 0.40 -8.23
CA THR A 101 15.96 1.33 -7.33
C THR A 101 15.91 2.79 -7.77
N LYS A 102 15.47 3.05 -9.01
CA LYS A 102 15.17 4.40 -9.52
C LYS A 102 13.70 4.82 -9.32
N GLY A 103 12.85 3.95 -8.79
CA GLY A 103 11.42 4.18 -8.62
C GLY A 103 10.57 3.94 -9.87
N LYS A 104 11.15 3.41 -10.97
CA LYS A 104 10.35 3.00 -12.13
C LYS A 104 9.55 1.75 -11.79
N ILE A 105 8.22 1.84 -11.93
CA ILE A 105 7.28 0.76 -11.62
C ILE A 105 6.83 0.08 -12.92
N ARG A 106 6.72 -1.25 -12.89
CA ARG A 106 6.19 -2.09 -13.98
C ARG A 106 5.15 -3.04 -13.42
N ALA A 107 3.97 -3.10 -14.04
CA ALA A 107 2.91 -4.02 -13.66
C ALA A 107 2.79 -5.15 -14.71
N ARG A 108 2.54 -6.38 -14.25
CA ARG A 108 2.40 -7.59 -15.07
C ARG A 108 1.34 -8.52 -14.50
N ALA A 109 0.66 -9.29 -15.35
CA ALA A 109 -0.23 -10.34 -14.87
C ALA A 109 0.58 -11.44 -14.16
N VAL A 110 0.03 -12.01 -13.10
CA VAL A 110 0.66 -13.12 -12.37
C VAL A 110 0.45 -14.41 -13.17
N ASN A 111 1.53 -15.13 -13.48
CA ASN A 111 1.47 -16.44 -14.12
C ASN A 111 2.47 -17.39 -13.44
N PHE A 112 1.95 -18.45 -12.82
CA PHE A 112 2.76 -19.45 -12.11
C PHE A 112 3.18 -20.62 -13.01
N ILE A 113 2.45 -20.86 -14.11
CA ILE A 113 2.68 -22.00 -15.00
C ILE A 113 3.82 -21.67 -15.98
N GLU A 114 3.76 -20.50 -16.60
CA GLU A 114 4.73 -20.04 -17.59
C GLU A 114 5.35 -18.71 -17.16
N PRO A 115 6.38 -18.71 -16.30
CA PRO A 115 6.98 -17.47 -15.77
C PRO A 115 7.63 -16.59 -16.86
N GLY A 116 8.00 -17.17 -18.00
CA GLY A 116 8.55 -16.45 -19.15
C GLY A 116 7.49 -15.68 -19.96
N LYS A 117 6.20 -16.05 -19.83
CA LYS A 117 5.11 -15.37 -20.54
C LYS A 117 4.75 -14.08 -19.82
N VAL A 118 5.23 -12.97 -20.36
CA VAL A 118 5.03 -11.64 -19.78
C VAL A 118 3.84 -10.94 -20.43
N VAL A 119 2.76 -10.76 -19.67
CA VAL A 119 1.64 -9.88 -20.04
C VAL A 119 1.82 -8.57 -19.29
N THR A 120 2.11 -7.49 -20.02
CA THR A 120 2.32 -6.15 -19.43
C THR A 120 0.98 -5.51 -19.12
N MET A 121 0.87 -4.91 -17.93
CA MET A 121 -0.31 -4.19 -17.49
C MET A 121 -0.02 -2.71 -17.32
N LYS A 122 -1.07 -1.89 -17.40
CA LYS A 122 -0.96 -0.43 -17.22
C LYS A 122 -0.71 -0.11 -15.75
N TYR A 123 -0.02 1.02 -15.53
CA TYR A 123 0.18 1.62 -14.22
C TYR A 123 -0.34 3.08 -14.29
N PRO A 124 -1.05 3.62 -13.29
CA PRO A 124 -1.46 3.00 -12.01
C PRO A 124 -2.29 1.72 -12.14
N LEU A 125 -2.31 0.90 -11.10
CA LEU A 125 -3.01 -0.39 -11.13
C LEU A 125 -4.52 -0.19 -11.27
N ARG A 126 -5.18 -1.10 -11.98
CA ARG A 126 -6.63 -1.12 -12.10
C ARG A 126 -7.13 -2.53 -11.88
N PHE A 127 -7.87 -2.74 -10.81
CA PHE A 127 -8.47 -4.03 -10.46
C PHE A 127 -9.94 -4.02 -10.85
N GLU A 128 -10.34 -4.97 -11.68
CA GLU A 128 -11.74 -5.17 -12.07
C GLU A 128 -12.18 -6.54 -11.55
N SER A 129 -13.39 -6.61 -11.00
CA SER A 129 -13.93 -7.88 -10.51
C SER A 129 -14.40 -8.75 -11.66
N HIS A 130 -14.00 -10.03 -11.67
CA HIS A 130 -14.44 -10.95 -12.70
C HIS A 130 -15.73 -11.69 -12.32
N THR A 131 -15.85 -12.12 -11.06
CA THR A 131 -16.95 -13.02 -10.63
C THR A 131 -17.17 -12.94 -9.11
N LYS A 132 -18.38 -13.28 -8.65
CA LYS A 132 -18.68 -13.45 -7.23
C LYS A 132 -18.19 -14.83 -6.74
N PRO A 133 -17.56 -14.93 -5.56
CA PRO A 133 -17.12 -16.21 -5.02
C PRO A 133 -18.30 -17.10 -4.68
N ASN A 134 -18.21 -18.39 -5.02
CA ASN A 134 -19.16 -19.40 -4.59
C ASN A 134 -18.60 -20.17 -3.39
N TYR A 135 -18.96 -19.76 -2.18
CA TYR A 135 -18.51 -20.41 -0.96
C TYR A 135 -19.27 -21.69 -0.60
N PHE A 136 -20.45 -21.89 -1.18
CA PHE A 136 -21.36 -22.96 -0.75
C PHE A 136 -21.50 -24.02 -1.85
N GLN A 137 -21.39 -25.27 -1.45
CA GLN A 137 -21.70 -26.42 -2.30
C GLN A 137 -23.15 -26.85 -2.06
N LYS A 138 -23.89 -27.13 -3.13
CA LYS A 138 -25.24 -27.70 -3.01
C LYS A 138 -25.13 -29.14 -2.50
N ARG A 139 -26.04 -29.51 -1.60
CA ARG A 139 -26.16 -30.89 -1.12
C ARG A 139 -26.70 -31.78 -2.24
N GLU A 140 -26.19 -33.00 -2.33
CA GLU A 140 -26.77 -34.03 -3.20
C GLU A 140 -28.14 -34.47 -2.65
N GLU A 141 -29.14 -34.44 -3.50
CA GLU A 141 -30.45 -35.03 -3.24
C GLU A 141 -30.42 -36.47 -3.76
N TYR A 142 -30.76 -37.42 -2.88
CA TYR A 142 -30.87 -38.86 -3.20
C TYR A 142 -32.33 -39.26 -3.29
#